data_AF-A0A820D304-F1
#
_entry.id   AF-A0A820D304-F1
#
_cell.length_a   1.000
_cell.length_b   1.000
_cell.length_c   1.000
_cell.angle_alpha   90.00
_cell.angle_beta   90.00
_cell.angle_gamma   90.00
#
_symmetry.space_group_name_H-M   'P 1'
#
loop_
_entity.id
_entity.type
_entity.pdbx_description
1 polymer ?
#
loop_
_entity_poly.entity_id
_entity_poly.type
_entity_poly.pdbx_seq_one_letter_code
_entity_poly.pdbx_strand_id
1 'polypeptide(L)'
;ELVDFTFPGYCRSYDECLDENLFNQYSFQLIKSKFVSVPSPHFQQWKKEEITFEKFVHLTTSFVRSWSESIIEQALINNGRTQADISEILKQFWNLYEEKLSEHPDLGDFFAEYVYVILKKN
;
A
#
# COMPACT_ATOMS: atom_id res chain seq x y z
N GLU A 1 -18.71 -16.87 -9.37
CA GLU A 1 -17.44 -17.63 -9.37
C GLU A 1 -16.47 -16.89 -8.45
N LEU A 2 -15.79 -17.59 -7.55
CA LEU A 2 -14.79 -16.98 -6.66
C LEU A 2 -13.43 -17.10 -7.33
N VAL A 3 -12.65 -16.03 -7.33
CA VAL A 3 -11.25 -16.04 -7.78
C VAL A 3 -10.38 -16.28 -6.55
N ASP A 4 -9.63 -17.38 -6.54
CA ASP A 4 -8.63 -17.62 -5.50
C ASP A 4 -7.43 -16.71 -5.76
N PHE A 5 -7.23 -15.75 -4.88
CA PHE A 5 -6.17 -14.75 -4.99
C PHE A 5 -5.70 -14.32 -3.61
N THR A 6 -4.39 -14.22 -3.46
CA THR A 6 -3.73 -13.66 -2.27
C THR A 6 -2.89 -12.48 -2.71
N PHE A 7 -3.05 -11.33 -2.03
CA PHE A 7 -2.17 -10.20 -2.25
C PHE A 7 -0.72 -10.59 -1.94
N PRO A 8 0.23 -10.36 -2.86
CA PRO A 8 1.64 -10.69 -2.65
C PRO A 8 2.32 -9.62 -1.77
N GLY A 9 1.74 -9.34 -0.59
CA GLY A 9 2.28 -8.43 0.40
C GLY A 9 3.18 -9.19 1.37
N TYR A 10 4.40 -8.70 1.58
CA TYR A 10 5.30 -9.20 2.61
C TYR A 10 5.84 -8.05 3.45
N CYS A 11 5.39 -7.97 4.70
CA CYS A 11 5.94 -7.04 5.68
C CYS A 11 7.24 -7.63 6.23
N ARG A 12 8.36 -7.01 5.87
CA ARG A 12 9.69 -7.39 6.38
C ARG A 12 9.91 -6.78 7.75
N SER A 13 10.57 -7.52 8.63
CA SER A 13 11.12 -6.96 9.87
C SER A 13 12.23 -5.95 9.58
N TYR A 14 12.53 -5.13 10.59
CA TYR A 14 13.63 -4.17 10.51
C TYR A 14 14.96 -4.85 10.19
N ASP A 15 15.25 -5.96 10.86
CA ASP A 15 16.50 -6.71 10.71
C ASP A 15 16.63 -7.34 9.31
N GLU A 16 15.52 -7.81 8.73
CA GLU A 16 15.48 -8.32 7.35
C GLU A 16 15.73 -7.23 6.29
N CYS A 17 15.58 -5.95 6.64
CA CYS A 17 15.90 -4.84 5.76
C CYS A 17 17.38 -4.43 5.84
N LEU A 18 18.13 -4.91 6.83
CA LEU A 18 19.52 -4.55 7.08
C LEU A 18 20.48 -5.69 6.72
N ASP A 19 20.59 -5.97 5.43
CA ASP A 19 21.49 -7.01 4.92
C ASP A 19 22.90 -6.46 4.66
N GLU A 20 23.73 -6.43 5.70
CA GLU A 20 25.13 -5.98 5.59
C GLU A 20 25.95 -6.83 4.62
N ASN A 21 25.66 -8.12 4.49
CA ASN A 21 26.36 -8.99 3.55
C ASN A 21 26.06 -8.57 2.10
N LEU A 22 24.79 -8.32 1.79
CA LEU A 22 24.36 -7.79 0.50
C LEU A 22 24.99 -6.41 0.24
N PHE A 23 24.99 -5.51 1.21
CA PHE A 23 25.60 -4.19 1.05
C PHE A 23 27.10 -4.30 0.74
N ASN A 24 27.83 -5.13 1.51
CA ASN A 24 29.25 -5.37 1.32
C ASN A 24 29.57 -5.98 -0.04
N GLN A 25 28.75 -6.92 -0.53
CA GLN A 25 28.88 -7.53 -1.86
C GLN A 25 28.88 -6.47 -2.98
N TYR A 26 28.09 -5.40 -2.81
CA TYR A 26 27.99 -4.29 -3.76
C TYR A 26 28.87 -3.09 -3.39
N SER A 27 29.87 -3.28 -2.51
CA SER A 27 30.80 -2.23 -2.05
C SER A 27 30.10 -1.04 -1.38
N PHE A 28 29.02 -1.32 -0.64
CA PHE A 28 28.34 -0.35 0.21
C PHE A 28 28.59 -0.66 1.68
N GLN A 29 28.91 0.37 2.44
CA GLN A 29 28.94 0.33 3.90
C GLN A 29 27.66 0.94 4.45
N LEU A 30 26.99 0.23 5.37
CA LEU A 30 25.90 0.80 6.16
C LEU A 30 26.42 1.86 7.11
N ILE A 31 25.93 3.09 6.97
CA ILE A 31 26.31 4.23 7.83
C ILE A 31 25.25 4.48 8.90
N LYS A 32 23.98 4.36 8.53
CA LYS A 32 22.86 4.62 9.43
C LYS A 32 21.63 3.88 8.95
N SER A 33 20.85 3.38 9.90
CA SER A 33 19.50 2.89 9.67
C SER A 33 18.53 3.47 10.69
N LYS A 34 17.25 3.60 10.31
CA LYS A 34 16.19 4.06 11.20
C LYS A 34 14.86 3.45 10.80
N PHE A 35 14.13 2.93 11.77
CA PHE A 35 12.72 2.60 11.63
C PHE A 35 11.87 3.86 11.80
N VAL A 36 10.99 4.14 10.84
CA VAL A 36 10.18 5.35 10.81
C VAL A 36 8.73 4.99 10.52
N SER A 37 7.84 5.40 11.41
CA SER A 37 6.41 5.39 11.16
C SER A 37 6.01 6.73 10.55
N VAL A 38 5.46 6.71 9.34
CA VAL A 38 5.02 7.90 8.62
C VAL A 38 3.49 7.92 8.65
N PRO A 39 2.85 8.92 9.30
CA PRO A 39 1.40 9.01 9.31
C PRO A 39 0.87 9.29 7.90
N SER A 40 -0.27 8.69 7.57
CA SER A 40 -1.00 8.99 6.34
C SER A 40 -1.31 10.50 6.28
N PRO A 41 -0.85 11.21 5.23
CA PRO A 41 -1.13 12.63 5.08
C PRO A 41 -2.64 12.92 5.07
N HIS A 42 -3.43 12.08 4.40
CA HIS A 42 -4.88 12.25 4.28
C HIS A 42 -5.59 12.10 5.62
N PHE A 43 -5.13 11.18 6.46
CA PHE A 43 -5.65 11.02 7.82
C PHE A 43 -5.37 12.25 8.68
N GLN A 44 -4.16 12.80 8.59
CA GLN A 44 -3.77 14.02 9.30
C GLN A 44 -4.59 15.23 8.86
N GLN A 45 -4.80 15.39 7.55
CA GLN A 45 -5.63 16.45 6.97
C GLN A 45 -7.08 16.34 7.44
N TRP A 46 -7.63 15.13 7.46
CA TRP A 46 -8.99 14.88 7.92
C TRP A 46 -9.16 15.16 9.42
N LYS A 47 -8.23 14.69 10.26
CA LYS A 47 -8.23 14.96 11.71
C LYS A 47 -8.15 16.44 12.06
N LYS A 48 -7.52 17.25 11.19
CA LYS A 48 -7.42 18.71 11.32
C LYS A 48 -8.58 19.45 10.64
N GLU A 49 -9.58 18.72 10.12
CA GLU A 49 -10.74 19.26 9.41
C GLU A 49 -10.36 20.05 8.13
N GLU A 50 -9.17 19.79 7.56
CA GLU A 50 -8.72 20.40 6.30
C GLU A 50 -9.40 19.78 5.07
N ILE A 51 -9.91 18.54 5.21
CA ILE A 51 -10.68 17.83 4.19
C ILE A 51 -11.93 17.19 4.79
N THR A 52 -12.97 17.01 3.97
CA THR A 52 -14.18 16.29 4.37
C THR A 52 -13.92 14.80 4.55
N PHE A 53 -14.79 14.11 5.29
CA PHE A 53 -14.73 12.66 5.44
C PHE A 53 -14.85 11.94 4.09
N GLU A 54 -15.76 12.37 3.23
CA GLU A 54 -15.91 11.86 1.85
C GLU A 54 -14.59 11.98 1.07
N LYS A 55 -13.93 13.15 1.18
CA LYS A 55 -12.64 13.37 0.51
C LYS A 55 -11.54 12.46 1.08
N PHE A 56 -11.54 12.24 2.39
CA PHE A 56 -10.62 11.31 3.05
C PHE A 56 -10.80 9.87 2.57
N VAL A 57 -12.05 9.38 2.51
CA VAL A 57 -12.38 8.04 2.00
C VAL A 57 -11.86 7.89 0.57
N HIS A 58 -12.20 8.83 -0.31
CA HIS A 58 -11.80 8.77 -1.71
C HIS A 58 -10.26 8.80 -1.91
N LEU A 59 -9.55 9.63 -1.15
CA LEU A 59 -8.09 9.70 -1.19
C LEU A 59 -7.45 8.42 -0.67
N THR A 60 -8.01 7.82 0.39
CA THR A 60 -7.55 6.56 0.96
C THR A 60 -7.75 5.40 -0.04
N THR A 61 -8.93 5.33 -0.66
CA THR A 61 -9.20 4.35 -1.74
C THR A 61 -8.24 4.53 -2.90
N SER A 62 -8.02 5.77 -3.34
CA SER A 62 -7.09 6.07 -4.43
C SER A 62 -5.65 5.64 -4.09
N PHE A 63 -5.22 5.85 -2.85
CA PHE A 63 -3.92 5.38 -2.37
C PHE A 63 -3.81 3.85 -2.42
N VAL A 64 -4.78 3.13 -1.85
CA VAL A 64 -4.78 1.66 -1.86
C VAL A 64 -4.82 1.11 -3.28
N ARG A 65 -5.69 1.69 -4.12
CA ARG A 65 -5.83 1.34 -5.53
C ARG A 65 -4.52 1.48 -6.30
N SER A 66 -3.73 2.52 -6.03
CA SER A 66 -2.51 2.83 -6.78
C SER A 66 -1.44 1.72 -6.76
N TRP A 67 -1.37 0.92 -5.69
CA TRP A 67 -0.38 -0.16 -5.58
C TRP A 67 -0.97 -1.56 -5.75
N SER A 68 -2.30 -1.70 -5.72
CA SER A 68 -2.98 -3.00 -5.69
C SER A 68 -3.78 -3.33 -6.95
N GLU A 69 -4.30 -2.33 -7.68
CA GLU A 69 -5.19 -2.55 -8.82
C GLU A 69 -4.56 -3.41 -9.91
N SER A 70 -3.32 -3.12 -10.30
CA SER A 70 -2.61 -3.88 -11.35
C SER A 70 -2.42 -5.35 -10.98
N ILE A 71 -2.30 -5.66 -9.68
CA ILE A 71 -2.18 -7.04 -9.20
C ILE A 71 -3.52 -7.76 -9.30
N ILE A 72 -4.61 -7.09 -8.92
CA ILE A 72 -5.98 -7.62 -9.06
C ILE A 72 -6.30 -7.82 -10.54
N GLU A 73 -5.97 -6.84 -11.38
CA GLU A 73 -6.14 -6.90 -12.84
C GLU A 73 -5.43 -8.13 -13.41
N GLN A 74 -4.15 -8.32 -13.08
CA GLN A 74 -3.38 -9.47 -13.56
C GLN A 74 -3.97 -10.81 -13.08
N ALA A 75 -4.48 -10.87 -11.85
CA ALA A 75 -5.16 -12.06 -11.35
C ALA A 75 -6.42 -12.38 -12.17
N LEU A 76 -7.22 -11.36 -12.52
CA LEU A 76 -8.42 -11.53 -13.35
C LEU A 76 -8.08 -11.94 -14.79
N ILE A 77 -7.02 -11.36 -15.38
CA ILE A 77 -6.49 -11.76 -16.69
C ILE A 77 -6.10 -13.25 -16.67
N ASN A 78 -5.37 -13.69 -15.64
CA ASN A 78 -4.93 -15.08 -15.50
C ASN A 78 -6.10 -16.06 -15.32
N ASN A 79 -7.26 -15.58 -14.87
CA ASN A 79 -8.51 -16.34 -14.77
C ASN A 79 -9.36 -16.27 -16.06
N GLY A 80 -8.80 -15.78 -17.17
CA GLY A 80 -9.45 -15.79 -18.49
C GLY A 80 -10.56 -14.75 -18.66
N ARG A 81 -10.59 -13.70 -17.83
CA ARG A 81 -11.57 -12.61 -17.97
C ARG A 81 -11.21 -11.68 -19.13
N THR A 82 -12.22 -11.08 -19.75
CA THR A 82 -12.02 -10.07 -20.79
C THR A 82 -11.71 -8.71 -20.19
N GLN A 83 -11.09 -7.82 -20.96
CA GLN A 83 -10.78 -6.46 -20.51
C GLN A 83 -12.01 -5.63 -20.15
N ALA A 84 -13.14 -5.84 -20.85
CA ALA A 84 -14.40 -5.20 -20.53
C ALA A 84 -14.94 -5.68 -19.17
N ASP A 85 -14.91 -6.99 -18.92
CA ASP A 85 -15.36 -7.57 -17.65
C ASP A 85 -14.48 -7.10 -16.48
N ILE A 86 -13.16 -7.07 -16.68
CA ILE A 86 -12.18 -6.60 -15.69
C ILE A 86 -12.45 -5.16 -15.28
N SER A 87 -12.67 -4.28 -16.26
CA SER A 87 -12.93 -2.86 -16.01
C SER A 87 -14.19 -2.67 -15.14
N GLU A 88 -15.24 -3.44 -15.41
CA GLU A 88 -16.47 -3.38 -14.63
C GLU A 88 -16.30 -3.98 -13.22
N ILE A 89 -15.60 -5.11 -13.09
CA ILE A 89 -15.29 -5.73 -11.79
C ILE A 89 -14.48 -4.78 -10.92
N LEU A 90 -13.41 -4.17 -11.45
CA LEU A 90 -12.57 -3.24 -10.70
C LEU A 90 -13.36 -2.00 -10.26
N LYS A 91 -14.21 -1.46 -11.14
CA LYS A 91 -15.09 -0.35 -10.78
C LYS A 91 -16.02 -0.71 -9.62
N GLN A 92 -16.68 -1.88 -9.68
CA GLN A 92 -17.57 -2.34 -8.61
C GLN A 92 -16.81 -2.59 -7.31
N PHE A 93 -15.62 -3.21 -7.40
CA PHE A 93 -14.75 -3.47 -6.26
C PHE A 93 -14.39 -2.18 -5.52
N TRP A 94 -13.93 -1.14 -6.24
CA TRP A 94 -13.54 0.11 -5.60
C TRP A 94 -14.71 0.93 -5.06
N ASN A 95 -15.86 0.90 -5.73
CA ASN A 95 -17.08 1.50 -5.20
C ASN A 95 -17.49 0.83 -3.86
N LEU A 96 -17.46 -0.49 -3.81
CA LEU A 96 -17.76 -1.24 -2.59
C LEU A 96 -16.72 -0.98 -1.49
N TYR A 97 -15.45 -0.83 -1.86
CA TYR A 97 -14.38 -0.47 -0.93
C TYR A 97 -14.64 0.90 -0.28
N GLU A 98 -15.01 1.92 -1.06
CA GLU A 98 -15.37 3.24 -0.53
C GLU A 98 -16.61 3.19 0.38
N GLU A 99 -17.63 2.44 -0.01
CA GLU A 99 -18.84 2.23 0.80
C GLU A 99 -18.48 1.61 2.16
N LYS A 100 -17.71 0.52 2.16
CA LYS A 100 -17.30 -0.18 3.38
C LYS A 100 -16.43 0.69 4.29
N LEU A 101 -15.50 1.45 3.72
CA LEU A 101 -14.66 2.38 4.47
C LEU A 101 -15.48 3.54 5.07
N SER A 102 -16.56 3.94 4.39
CA SER A 102 -17.48 4.98 4.88
C SER A 102 -18.36 4.48 6.04
N GLU A 103 -18.82 3.23 5.98
CA GLU A 103 -19.65 2.60 7.02
C GLU A 103 -18.85 2.30 8.30
N HIS A 104 -17.62 1.85 8.13
CA HIS A 104 -16.73 1.45 9.22
C HIS A 104 -15.37 2.11 9.03
N PRO A 105 -15.26 3.43 9.30
CA PRO A 105 -13.96 4.07 9.27
C PRO A 105 -13.12 3.44 10.37
N ASP A 106 -12.11 2.66 10.00
CA ASP A 106 -11.12 2.20 10.97
C ASP A 106 -10.35 3.44 11.42
N LEU A 107 -10.70 3.95 12.60
CA LEU A 107 -10.20 5.20 13.16
C LEU A 107 -8.80 5.06 13.75
N GLY A 108 -8.20 3.87 13.66
CA GLY A 108 -6.80 3.66 13.99
C GLY A 108 -5.91 4.60 13.20
N ASP A 109 -4.84 5.07 13.84
CA ASP A 109 -3.86 5.89 13.14
C ASP A 109 -3.27 5.09 11.98
N PHE A 110 -3.54 5.53 10.74
CA PHE A 110 -2.99 4.88 9.57
C PHE A 110 -1.55 5.34 9.37
N PHE A 111 -0.58 4.46 9.66
CA PHE A 111 0.83 4.70 9.43
C PHE A 111 1.36 3.75 8.36
N ALA A 112 2.29 4.24 7.55
CA ALA A 112 3.19 3.40 6.77
C ALA A 112 4.54 3.33 7.48
N GLU A 113 5.02 2.11 7.72
CA GLU A 113 6.31 1.87 8.37
C GLU A 113 7.40 1.68 7.33
N TYR A 114 8.51 2.38 7.52
CA TYR A 114 9.64 2.36 6.60
C TYR A 114 10.95 2.12 7.34
N VAL A 115 11.85 1.38 6.69
CA VAL A 115 13.24 1.29 7.08
C VAL A 115 14.06 2.22 6.20
N TYR A 116 14.53 3.31 6.77
CA TYR A 116 15.44 4.23 6.08
C TYR A 116 16.87 3.76 6.28
N VAL A 117 17.61 3.63 5.18
CA VAL A 117 19.00 3.14 5.16
C VAL A 117 19.89 4.16 4.46
N ILE A 118 20.97 4.59 5.11
CA ILE A 118 22.03 5.41 4.50
C ILE A 118 23.23 4.50 4.27
N LEU A 119 23.58 4.35 3.00
CA LEU A 119 24.75 3.60 2.55
C LEU A 119 25.81 4.55 2.00
N LYS A 120 27.08 4.24 2.25
CA LYS A 120 28.24 4.90 1.62
C LYS A 120 28.90 3.93 0.67
N LYS A 121 29.17 4.35 -0.57
CA LYS A 121 29.96 3.55 -1.50
C LYS A 121 31.45 3.61 -1.10
N ASN A 122 32.06 2.43 -1.04
CA ASN A 122 33.50 2.25 -0.79
C ASN A 122 34.31 2.43 -2.08
#